data_AF-A0A7V3HKS8-F1
#
_entry.id   AF-A0A7V3HKS8-F1
#
_cell.length_a   1.000
_cell.length_b   1.000
_cell.length_c   1.000
_cell.angle_alpha   90.00
_cell.angle_beta   90.00
_cell.angle_gamma   90.00
#
_symmetry.space_group_name_H-M   'P 1'
#
loop_
_entity.id
_entity.type
_entity.pdbx_description
1 polymer ?
#
loop_
_entity_poly.entity_id
_entity_poly.type
_entity_poly.pdbx_seq_one_letter_code
_entity_poly.pdbx_strand_id
1 'polypeptide(L)'
;MKNNREEIFPINIAELEEKLGLTFADKALLLQALVHTSYLNENPSFPLDDNERLEFLGDAVLDFVIGDYLYHHFPEMKEGELTWLRASLVKGETLAQFARKISLGKFLLLGKGEEESGGRERSSILGSAFEALIGAIYLDKDLEAVRSFLAPFIEPELDLLLQEAIGMDPKSRLQEFVQEWLGITPSYQTLEEKGPEHAKNFVVGVFIGEKLWGKGEGHSKHQASMEAAQKAFEALRKIADKDPSWKLPRRIRLSLLALIPHLGKARRWVLVGSTASALQGLPLTPHDIDILTDRGGVRLLSSRLRKFITSPPKWKESEQFASLFAQFKVEGARVEIFGDLRIKSGKGTVRFNLWPYVREMPFAGQRVRVVPLEWQLVANALIGKKERVEIIARHLRSEGYDESLLRKILRSRSIPKAIKEEVLKSLA
;
A
#
# COMPACT_ATOMS: atom_id res chain seq x y z
N MET A 1 47.53 -30.65 43.33
CA MET A 1 48.21 -30.34 42.06
C MET A 1 47.27 -29.44 41.28
N LYS A 2 47.63 -28.16 41.14
CA LYS A 2 46.89 -27.17 40.32
C LYS A 2 47.22 -27.50 38.86
N ASN A 3 46.23 -27.90 38.05
CA ASN A 3 46.44 -28.14 36.64
C ASN A 3 46.12 -26.87 35.85
N ASN A 4 47.19 -26.20 35.40
CA ASN A 4 47.21 -25.18 34.35
C ASN A 4 46.50 -25.70 33.09
N ARG A 5 45.24 -25.29 32.87
CA ARG A 5 44.59 -25.36 31.55
C ARG A 5 44.53 -23.99 30.84
N GLU A 6 44.98 -22.93 31.50
CA GLU A 6 44.97 -21.55 30.96
C GLU A 6 46.10 -21.29 29.94
N GLU A 7 47.04 -22.23 29.71
CA GLU A 7 48.20 -22.05 28.80
C GLU A 7 48.03 -22.69 27.40
N ILE A 8 46.86 -23.24 27.03
CA ILE A 8 46.76 -24.11 25.84
C ILE A 8 46.20 -23.39 24.59
N PHE A 9 45.59 -22.21 24.73
CA PHE A 9 44.86 -21.59 23.62
C PHE A 9 45.47 -20.27 23.16
N PRO A 10 45.56 -20.03 21.83
CA PRO A 10 46.27 -18.90 21.24
C PRO A 10 45.55 -17.54 21.40
N ILE A 11 44.43 -17.48 22.12
CA ILE A 11 43.60 -16.28 22.30
C ILE A 11 43.25 -16.04 23.77
N ASN A 12 43.06 -14.78 24.12
CA ASN A 12 42.64 -14.38 25.46
C ASN A 12 41.11 -14.54 25.60
N ILE A 13 40.68 -15.70 26.09
CA ILE A 13 39.27 -16.04 26.30
C ILE A 13 38.62 -15.07 27.30
N ALA A 14 39.32 -14.68 28.37
CA ALA A 14 38.77 -13.78 29.37
C ALA A 14 38.45 -12.39 28.79
N GLU A 15 39.28 -11.88 27.88
CA GLU A 15 39.01 -10.62 27.16
C GLU A 15 37.74 -10.72 26.31
N LEU A 16 37.53 -11.86 25.63
CA LEU A 16 36.33 -12.07 24.84
C LEU A 16 35.08 -12.15 25.72
N GLU A 17 35.13 -12.91 26.82
CA GLU A 17 34.01 -13.02 27.76
C GLU A 17 33.59 -11.67 28.35
N GLU A 18 34.56 -10.82 28.68
CA GLU A 18 34.31 -9.44 29.13
C GLU A 18 33.60 -8.62 28.04
N LYS A 19 34.08 -8.70 26.79
CA LYS A 19 33.45 -8.02 25.65
C LYS A 19 32.03 -8.51 25.36
N LEU A 20 31.77 -9.80 25.54
CA LEU A 20 30.46 -10.40 25.33
C LEU A 20 29.50 -10.12 26.51
N GLY A 21 30.02 -9.74 27.67
CA GLY A 21 29.24 -9.66 28.91
C GLY A 21 28.74 -11.03 29.38
N LEU A 22 29.42 -12.12 28.97
CA LEU A 22 29.01 -13.50 29.21
C LEU A 22 30.20 -14.35 29.63
N THR A 23 30.04 -15.13 30.70
CA THR A 23 31.02 -16.12 31.14
C THR A 23 30.57 -17.52 30.72
N PHE A 24 31.41 -18.27 30.02
CA PHE A 24 31.13 -19.65 29.61
C PHE A 24 31.54 -20.65 30.69
N ALA A 25 30.71 -21.68 30.90
CA ALA A 25 31.09 -22.82 31.72
C ALA A 25 32.06 -23.73 30.95
N ASP A 26 31.79 -23.96 29.66
CA ASP A 26 32.69 -24.66 28.75
C ASP A 26 33.45 -23.69 27.83
N LYS A 27 34.70 -23.39 28.20
CA LYS A 27 35.57 -22.51 27.39
C LYS A 27 35.94 -23.11 26.03
N ALA A 28 35.93 -24.44 25.90
CA ALA A 28 36.24 -25.10 24.64
C ALA A 28 35.18 -24.80 23.59
N LEU A 29 33.93 -24.65 24.00
CA LEU A 29 32.81 -24.34 23.13
C LEU A 29 32.89 -22.91 22.57
N LEU A 30 33.21 -21.92 23.42
CA LEU A 30 33.47 -20.56 22.97
C LEU A 30 34.67 -20.50 22.02
N LEU A 31 35.71 -21.26 22.32
CA LEU A 31 36.88 -21.32 21.45
C LEU A 31 36.57 -21.97 20.10
N GLN A 32 35.81 -23.06 20.08
CA GLN A 32 35.41 -23.75 18.86
C GLN A 32 34.66 -22.80 17.90
N ALA A 33 33.77 -21.93 18.41
CA ALA A 33 33.06 -20.95 17.59
C ALA A 33 33.99 -20.01 16.78
N LEU A 34 35.25 -19.88 17.21
CA LEU A 34 36.25 -19.00 16.61
C LEU A 34 37.22 -19.72 15.67
N VAL A 35 37.12 -21.05 15.55
CA VAL A 35 37.99 -21.88 14.71
C VAL A 35 37.41 -21.94 13.30
N HIS A 36 38.04 -21.24 12.37
CA HIS A 36 37.69 -21.39 10.96
C HIS A 36 38.37 -22.63 10.37
N THR A 37 37.72 -23.28 9.41
CA THR A 37 38.21 -24.51 8.74
C THR A 37 39.63 -24.35 8.17
N SER A 38 40.00 -23.15 7.71
CA SER A 38 41.37 -22.87 7.23
C SER A 38 42.45 -23.00 8.32
N TYR A 39 42.13 -22.77 9.59
CA TYR A 39 43.07 -22.93 10.68
C TYR A 39 43.42 -24.40 10.93
N LEU A 40 42.41 -25.28 10.88
CA LEU A 40 42.62 -26.72 11.07
C LEU A 40 43.42 -27.37 9.94
N ASN A 41 43.25 -26.88 8.71
CA ASN A 41 44.05 -27.32 7.57
C ASN A 41 45.55 -27.11 7.78
N GLU A 42 45.93 -26.06 8.53
CA GLU A 42 47.33 -25.74 8.84
C GLU A 42 47.76 -26.28 10.23
N ASN A 43 46.80 -26.59 11.11
CA ASN A 43 47.05 -27.03 12.49
C ASN A 43 46.26 -28.32 12.82
N PRO A 44 46.56 -29.46 12.17
CA PRO A 44 45.75 -30.69 12.30
C PRO A 44 45.81 -31.36 13.68
N SER A 45 46.75 -30.95 14.54
CA SER A 45 46.84 -31.41 15.93
C SER A 45 46.05 -30.53 16.92
N PHE A 46 45.36 -29.50 16.44
CA PHE A 46 44.52 -28.66 17.29
C PHE A 46 43.37 -29.51 17.87
N PRO A 47 43.05 -29.40 19.16
CA PRO A 47 42.18 -30.38 19.83
C PRO A 47 40.67 -30.17 19.60
N LEU A 48 40.26 -29.12 18.89
CA LEU A 48 38.85 -28.79 18.62
C LEU A 48 38.55 -28.85 17.12
N ASP A 49 37.29 -29.10 16.79
CA ASP A 49 36.75 -29.01 15.43
C ASP A 49 36.59 -27.54 14.99
N ASP A 50 36.22 -27.33 13.72
CA ASP A 50 35.85 -26.03 13.20
C ASP A 50 34.47 -25.58 13.72
N ASN A 51 34.09 -24.37 13.33
CA ASN A 51 32.86 -23.73 13.76
C ASN A 51 31.63 -24.05 12.89
N GLU A 52 31.74 -24.81 11.80
CA GLU A 52 30.64 -24.97 10.81
C GLU A 52 29.41 -25.65 11.43
N ARG A 53 29.61 -26.60 12.35
CA ARG A 53 28.49 -27.25 13.06
C ARG A 53 27.82 -26.33 14.06
N LEU A 54 28.58 -25.42 14.67
CA LEU A 54 28.03 -24.42 15.58
C LEU A 54 27.30 -23.33 14.80
N GLU A 55 27.83 -22.93 13.64
CA GLU A 55 27.19 -22.02 12.68
C GLU A 55 25.81 -22.57 12.29
N PHE A 56 25.75 -23.83 11.84
CA PHE A 56 24.48 -24.48 11.46
C PHE A 56 23.43 -24.44 12.58
N LEU A 57 23.83 -24.74 13.83
CA LEU A 57 22.92 -24.66 14.97
C LEU A 57 22.54 -23.22 15.31
N GLY A 58 23.53 -22.32 15.26
CA GLY A 58 23.40 -20.91 15.57
C GLY A 58 22.44 -20.18 14.64
N ASP A 59 22.48 -20.47 13.35
CA ASP A 59 21.54 -19.96 12.34
C ASP A 59 20.10 -20.31 12.72
N ALA A 60 19.82 -21.59 12.99
CA ALA A 60 18.47 -22.04 13.38
C ALA A 60 17.98 -21.40 14.70
N VAL A 61 18.87 -21.23 15.69
CA VAL A 61 18.55 -20.57 16.96
C VAL A 61 18.29 -19.08 16.75
N LEU A 62 19.14 -18.41 15.96
CA LEU A 62 19.00 -17.00 15.62
C LEU A 62 17.67 -16.74 14.91
N ASP A 63 17.35 -17.54 13.89
CA ASP A 63 16.11 -17.44 13.12
C ASP A 63 14.86 -17.55 14.02
N PHE A 64 14.90 -18.50 14.97
CA PHE A 64 13.82 -18.67 15.94
C PHE A 64 13.71 -17.47 16.89
N VAL A 65 14.82 -17.03 17.49
CA VAL A 65 14.82 -15.93 18.46
C VAL A 65 14.36 -14.62 17.81
N ILE A 66 14.83 -14.31 16.61
CA ILE A 66 14.41 -13.11 15.86
C ILE A 66 12.93 -13.22 15.46
N GLY A 67 12.51 -14.38 14.93
CA GLY A 67 11.11 -14.60 14.56
C GLY A 67 10.15 -14.43 15.74
N ASP A 68 10.50 -15.02 16.89
CA ASP A 68 9.72 -14.90 18.12
C ASP A 68 9.71 -13.47 18.67
N TYR A 69 10.84 -12.77 18.64
CA TYR A 69 10.92 -11.36 19.03
C TYR A 69 9.97 -10.51 18.18
N LEU A 70 10.08 -10.59 16.84
CA LEU A 70 9.26 -9.79 15.93
C LEU A 70 7.76 -10.08 16.07
N TYR A 71 7.38 -11.34 16.25
CA TYR A 71 5.98 -11.75 16.44
C TYR A 71 5.33 -11.06 17.65
N HIS A 72 6.05 -11.01 18.77
CA HIS A 72 5.54 -10.41 20.00
C HIS A 72 5.66 -8.88 20.02
N HIS A 73 6.69 -8.31 19.37
CA HIS A 73 6.90 -6.85 19.35
C HIS A 73 5.96 -6.11 18.37
N PHE A 74 5.54 -6.77 17.29
CA PHE A 74 4.69 -6.16 16.26
C PHE A 74 3.41 -6.97 15.97
N PRO A 75 2.46 -7.06 16.93
CA PRO A 75 1.26 -7.87 16.78
C PRO A 75 0.34 -7.41 15.63
N GLU A 76 0.48 -6.17 15.16
CA GLU A 76 -0.32 -5.57 14.08
C GLU A 76 0.32 -5.69 12.69
N MET A 77 1.60 -6.12 12.59
CA MET A 77 2.29 -6.29 11.31
C MET A 77 1.88 -7.58 10.61
N LYS A 78 1.83 -7.55 9.27
CA LYS A 78 1.46 -8.72 8.48
C LYS A 78 2.63 -9.69 8.36
N GLU A 79 2.32 -10.97 8.14
CA GLU A 79 3.31 -12.04 7.97
C GLU A 79 4.42 -11.67 6.97
N GLY A 80 4.09 -11.16 5.78
CA GLY A 80 5.11 -10.77 4.79
C GLY A 80 6.08 -9.67 5.25
N GLU A 81 5.61 -8.73 6.08
CA GLU A 81 6.44 -7.66 6.65
C GLU A 81 7.38 -8.23 7.73
N LEU A 82 6.85 -9.11 8.59
CA LEU A 82 7.63 -9.83 9.60
C LEU A 82 8.69 -10.73 8.96
N THR A 83 8.34 -11.46 7.89
CA THR A 83 9.26 -12.30 7.13
C THR A 83 10.39 -11.48 6.51
N TRP A 84 10.09 -10.29 5.98
CA TRP A 84 11.10 -9.38 5.44
C TRP A 84 12.04 -8.80 6.51
N LEU A 85 11.49 -8.40 7.67
CA LEU A 85 12.29 -7.92 8.80
C LEU A 85 13.24 -9.00 9.32
N ARG A 86 12.73 -10.23 9.51
CA ARG A 86 13.55 -11.36 9.95
C ARG A 86 14.70 -11.60 8.97
N ALA A 87 14.38 -11.77 7.68
CA ALA A 87 15.40 -11.99 6.64
C ALA A 87 16.45 -10.87 6.57
N SER A 88 16.05 -9.62 6.85
CA SER A 88 16.97 -8.49 6.87
C SER A 88 17.88 -8.46 8.10
N LEU A 89 17.41 -8.95 9.25
CA LEU A 89 18.18 -9.00 10.50
C LEU A 89 19.18 -10.17 10.52
N VAL A 90 18.84 -11.29 9.88
CA VAL A 90 19.69 -12.51 9.85
C VAL A 90 20.58 -12.61 8.62
N LYS A 91 20.59 -11.62 7.72
CA LYS A 91 21.45 -11.66 6.54
C LYS A 91 22.93 -11.53 6.92
N GLY A 92 23.80 -12.23 6.20
CA GLY A 92 25.23 -12.30 6.46
C GLY A 92 25.91 -10.93 6.61
N GLU A 93 25.55 -9.92 5.79
CA GLU A 93 26.08 -8.56 5.95
C GLU A 93 25.76 -7.92 7.30
N THR A 94 24.54 -8.11 7.81
CA THR A 94 24.10 -7.56 9.11
C THR A 94 24.79 -8.29 10.24
N LEU A 95 24.89 -9.62 10.16
CA LEU A 95 25.61 -10.41 11.17
C LEU A 95 27.10 -10.08 11.20
N ALA A 96 27.71 -9.84 10.04
CA ALA A 96 29.09 -9.34 9.96
C ALA A 96 29.25 -7.96 10.63
N GLN A 97 28.24 -7.08 10.55
CA GLN A 97 28.26 -5.82 11.29
C GLN A 97 28.16 -6.04 12.80
N PHE A 98 27.32 -6.97 13.25
CA PHE A 98 27.23 -7.34 14.67
C PHE A 98 28.56 -7.91 15.19
N ALA A 99 29.19 -8.79 14.42
CA ALA A 99 30.53 -9.31 14.71
C ALA A 99 31.58 -8.18 14.83
N ARG A 100 31.54 -7.18 13.94
CA ARG A 100 32.44 -6.01 14.02
C ARG A 100 32.19 -5.16 15.26
N LYS A 101 30.93 -4.96 15.68
CA LYS A 101 30.57 -4.19 16.89
C LYS A 101 31.24 -4.76 18.15
N ILE A 102 31.39 -6.08 18.25
CA ILE A 102 32.09 -6.75 19.36
C ILE A 102 33.57 -7.04 19.07
N SER A 103 34.08 -6.63 17.91
CA SER A 103 35.44 -6.93 17.45
C SER A 103 35.74 -8.44 17.37
N LEU A 104 34.75 -9.27 17.03
CA LEU A 104 34.86 -10.73 17.00
C LEU A 104 36.03 -11.20 16.11
N GLY A 105 36.25 -10.51 15.00
CA GLY A 105 37.35 -10.76 14.08
C GLY A 105 38.70 -10.89 14.78
N LYS A 106 38.99 -10.10 15.82
CA LYS A 106 40.25 -10.15 16.57
C LYS A 106 40.55 -11.53 17.19
N PHE A 107 39.51 -12.31 17.49
CA PHE A 107 39.62 -13.57 18.21
C PHE A 107 39.57 -14.80 17.28
N LEU A 108 39.32 -14.59 15.98
CA LEU A 108 39.27 -15.69 15.02
C LEU A 108 40.62 -16.37 14.84
N LEU A 109 40.58 -17.69 14.78
CA LEU A 109 41.70 -18.53 14.40
C LEU A 109 41.56 -18.85 12.91
N LEU A 110 42.49 -18.30 12.12
CA LEU A 110 42.55 -18.42 10.67
C LEU A 110 43.89 -19.04 10.28
N GLY A 111 43.92 -19.83 9.20
CA GLY A 111 45.17 -20.22 8.55
C GLY A 111 45.90 -19.00 7.98
N LYS A 112 47.23 -19.07 7.84
CA LYS A 112 48.06 -17.95 7.37
C LYS A 112 47.60 -17.41 6.03
N GLY A 113 47.26 -18.29 5.08
CA GLY A 113 46.78 -17.86 3.76
C GLY A 113 45.46 -17.08 3.84
N GLU A 114 44.55 -17.51 4.71
CA GLU A 114 43.27 -16.83 4.93
C GLU A 114 43.48 -15.47 5.62
N GLU A 115 44.37 -15.42 6.62
CA GLU A 115 44.77 -14.18 7.31
C GLU A 115 45.36 -13.15 6.33
N GLU A 116 46.35 -13.56 5.52
CA GLU A 116 47.03 -12.69 4.55
C GLU A 116 46.07 -12.15 3.48
N SER A 117 45.03 -12.92 3.14
CA SER A 117 43.98 -12.51 2.20
C SER A 117 42.91 -11.57 2.80
N GLY A 118 43.08 -11.17 4.06
CA GLY A 118 42.14 -10.30 4.78
C GLY A 118 40.90 -11.01 5.30
N GLY A 119 40.95 -12.34 5.51
CA GLY A 119 39.81 -13.14 5.97
C GLY A 119 39.18 -12.64 7.28
N ARG A 120 40.00 -12.06 8.17
CA ARG A 120 39.56 -11.52 9.47
C ARG A 120 38.51 -10.42 9.37
N GLU A 121 38.49 -9.66 8.27
CA GLU A 121 37.54 -8.57 8.02
C GLU A 121 36.44 -8.94 7.02
N ARG A 122 36.53 -10.13 6.42
CA ARG A 122 35.61 -10.60 5.37
C ARG A 122 34.24 -10.87 5.97
N SER A 123 33.21 -10.25 5.39
CA SER A 123 31.83 -10.34 5.91
C SER A 123 31.31 -11.78 6.01
N SER A 124 31.65 -12.66 5.06
CA SER A 124 31.20 -14.06 5.11
C SER A 124 31.73 -14.78 6.34
N ILE A 125 33.03 -14.64 6.65
CA ILE A 125 33.67 -15.28 7.81
C ILE A 125 33.13 -14.70 9.12
N LEU A 126 32.98 -13.38 9.17
CA LEU A 126 32.44 -12.69 10.36
C LEU A 126 30.99 -13.06 10.64
N GLY A 127 30.16 -13.20 9.60
CA GLY A 127 28.77 -13.64 9.72
C GLY A 127 28.67 -15.07 10.27
N SER A 128 29.35 -16.03 9.61
CA SER A 128 29.39 -17.43 10.05
C SER A 128 29.93 -17.59 11.47
N ALA A 129 30.98 -16.84 11.84
CA ALA A 129 31.52 -16.87 13.20
C ALA A 129 30.55 -16.28 14.23
N PHE A 130 29.75 -15.27 13.85
CA PHE A 130 28.71 -14.73 14.72
C PHE A 130 27.59 -15.76 14.95
N GLU A 131 27.14 -16.45 13.92
CA GLU A 131 26.19 -17.56 14.05
C GLU A 131 26.77 -18.67 14.93
N ALA A 132 28.02 -19.08 14.70
CA ALA A 132 28.67 -20.07 15.54
C ALA A 132 28.76 -19.66 17.02
N LEU A 133 29.00 -18.36 17.28
CA LEU A 133 28.96 -17.82 18.64
C LEU A 133 27.56 -17.94 19.26
N ILE A 134 26.49 -17.68 18.51
CA ILE A 134 25.11 -17.90 18.97
C ILE A 134 24.88 -19.38 19.30
N GLY A 135 25.33 -20.29 18.45
CA GLY A 135 25.28 -21.74 18.69
C GLY A 135 26.01 -22.14 19.98
N ALA A 136 27.19 -21.56 20.23
CA ALA A 136 27.95 -21.78 21.45
C ALA A 136 27.26 -21.23 22.71
N ILE A 137 26.71 -20.01 22.65
CA ILE A 137 25.97 -19.43 23.78
C ILE A 137 24.76 -20.30 24.14
N TYR A 138 24.01 -20.75 23.13
CA TYR A 138 22.84 -21.60 23.32
C TYR A 138 23.19 -22.93 23.99
N LEU A 139 24.28 -23.57 23.57
CA LEU A 139 24.71 -24.86 24.10
C LEU A 139 25.33 -24.76 25.51
N ASP A 140 26.06 -23.69 25.83
CA ASP A 140 26.61 -23.46 27.17
C ASP A 140 25.52 -23.06 28.18
N LYS A 141 24.49 -22.37 27.69
CA LYS A 141 23.45 -21.75 28.51
C LYS A 141 22.07 -22.23 28.09
N ASP A 142 21.30 -21.33 27.50
CA ASP A 142 19.93 -21.53 27.08
C ASP A 142 19.51 -20.45 26.06
N LEU A 143 18.25 -20.53 25.65
CA LEU A 143 17.66 -19.58 24.71
C LEU A 143 17.51 -18.16 25.28
N GLU A 144 17.38 -18.02 26.60
CA GLU A 144 17.19 -16.71 27.26
C GLU A 144 18.49 -15.91 27.28
N ALA A 145 19.63 -16.60 27.49
CA ALA A 145 20.95 -16.01 27.33
C ALA A 145 21.17 -15.48 25.91
N VAL A 146 20.72 -16.21 24.88
CA VAL A 146 20.80 -15.77 23.49
C VAL A 146 19.96 -14.51 23.24
N ARG A 147 18.72 -14.47 23.74
CA ARG A 147 17.85 -13.29 23.64
C ARG A 147 18.50 -12.05 24.26
N SER A 148 19.01 -12.22 25.48
CA SER A 148 19.68 -11.15 26.23
C SER A 148 20.93 -10.65 25.50
N PHE A 149 21.71 -11.56 24.91
CA PHE A 149 22.88 -11.22 24.11
C PHE A 149 22.51 -10.45 22.83
N LEU A 150 21.45 -10.86 22.13
CA LEU A 150 21.08 -10.29 20.83
C LEU A 150 20.33 -8.94 20.94
N ALA A 151 19.59 -8.69 22.03
CA ALA A 151 18.74 -7.50 22.16
C ALA A 151 19.44 -6.16 21.83
N PRO A 152 20.68 -5.87 22.31
CA PRO A 152 21.38 -4.62 22.01
C PRO A 152 21.77 -4.46 20.53
N PHE A 153 21.79 -5.55 19.75
CA PHE A 153 22.07 -5.53 18.32
C PHE A 153 20.80 -5.36 17.49
N ILE A 154 19.73 -6.03 17.91
CA ILE A 154 18.46 -6.07 17.17
C ILE A 154 17.77 -4.71 17.19
N GLU A 155 17.58 -4.09 18.36
CA GLU A 155 16.76 -2.88 18.47
C GLU A 155 17.24 -1.73 17.56
N PRO A 156 18.54 -1.36 17.53
CA PRO A 156 19.00 -0.28 16.66
C PRO A 156 18.91 -0.63 15.17
N GLU A 157 19.16 -1.88 14.80
CA GLU A 157 19.09 -2.32 13.41
C GLU A 157 17.64 -2.35 12.93
N LEU A 158 16.73 -2.80 13.80
CA LEU A 158 15.30 -2.81 13.55
C LEU A 158 14.74 -1.39 13.37
N ASP A 159 15.19 -0.42 14.17
CA ASP A 159 14.80 0.99 13.98
C ASP A 159 15.22 1.52 12.60
N LEU A 160 16.43 1.18 12.13
CA LEU A 160 16.89 1.53 10.78
C LEU A 160 16.04 0.84 9.71
N LEU A 161 15.79 -0.46 9.85
CA LEU A 161 14.97 -1.23 8.92
C LEU A 161 13.51 -0.75 8.89
N LEU A 162 12.96 -0.29 10.02
CA LEU A 162 11.63 0.29 10.08
C LEU A 162 11.57 1.68 9.45
N GLN A 163 12.62 2.50 9.59
CA GLN A 163 12.73 3.74 8.84
C GLN A 163 12.83 3.48 7.33
N GLU A 164 13.57 2.45 6.92
CA GLU A 164 13.63 1.97 5.54
C GLU A 164 12.31 1.36 5.07
N ALA A 165 11.54 0.65 5.92
CA ALA A 165 10.24 0.06 5.59
C ALA A 165 9.11 1.11 5.54
N ILE A 166 9.18 2.14 6.40
CA ILE A 166 8.45 3.40 6.23
C ILE A 166 8.84 4.06 4.89
N GLY A 167 9.90 3.61 4.23
CA GLY A 167 10.24 3.82 2.84
C GLY A 167 10.15 2.58 1.93
N MET A 168 9.09 1.73 1.99
CA MET A 168 8.86 0.68 0.97
C MET A 168 9.21 1.25 -0.42
N ASP A 169 10.01 0.50 -1.19
CA ASP A 169 10.49 0.87 -2.52
C ASP A 169 9.51 1.84 -3.24
N PRO A 170 9.89 3.14 -3.40
CA PRO A 170 9.07 4.15 -4.07
C PRO A 170 8.39 3.69 -5.36
N LYS A 171 8.98 2.76 -6.12
CA LYS A 171 8.33 2.18 -7.30
C LYS A 171 7.15 1.30 -6.94
N SER A 172 7.34 0.36 -6.01
CA SER A 172 6.29 -0.53 -5.53
C SER A 172 5.14 0.25 -4.90
N ARG A 173 5.43 1.25 -4.05
CA ARG A 173 4.40 2.14 -3.47
C ARG A 173 3.62 2.91 -4.51
N LEU A 174 4.33 3.51 -5.47
CA LEU A 174 3.67 4.22 -6.56
C LEU A 174 2.81 3.27 -7.37
N GLN A 175 3.30 2.08 -7.69
CA GLN A 175 2.56 1.08 -8.45
C GLN A 175 1.28 0.65 -7.74
N GLU A 176 1.35 0.27 -6.46
CA GLU A 176 0.18 -0.10 -5.67
C GLU A 176 -0.84 1.03 -5.63
N PHE A 177 -0.39 2.25 -5.33
CA PHE A 177 -1.25 3.42 -5.24
C PHE A 177 -1.95 3.74 -6.57
N VAL A 178 -1.21 3.74 -7.67
CA VAL A 178 -1.75 4.06 -9.01
C VAL A 178 -2.66 2.93 -9.50
N GLN A 179 -2.31 1.68 -9.26
CA GLN A 179 -3.13 0.53 -9.62
C GLN A 179 -4.43 0.49 -8.81
N GLU A 180 -4.38 0.92 -7.54
CA GLU A 180 -5.57 1.01 -6.70
C GLU A 180 -6.46 2.19 -7.11
N TRP A 181 -5.87 3.36 -7.35
CA TRP A 181 -6.62 4.58 -7.61
C TRP A 181 -7.14 4.68 -9.04
N LEU A 182 -6.26 4.42 -10.01
CA LEU A 182 -6.51 4.63 -11.44
C LEU A 182 -6.64 3.31 -12.22
N GLY A 183 -6.21 2.18 -11.66
CA GLY A 183 -6.22 0.89 -12.36
C GLY A 183 -5.14 0.79 -13.44
N ILE A 184 -4.11 1.64 -13.39
CA ILE A 184 -3.04 1.74 -14.39
C ILE A 184 -1.71 1.36 -13.74
N THR A 185 -0.85 0.68 -14.49
CA THR A 185 0.54 0.42 -14.08
C THR A 185 1.45 1.57 -14.54
N PRO A 186 2.25 2.18 -13.65
CA PRO A 186 3.24 3.20 -14.04
C PRO A 186 4.31 2.63 -14.98
N SER A 187 4.83 3.45 -15.89
CA SER A 187 5.96 3.10 -16.77
C SER A 187 7.10 4.09 -16.61
N TYR A 188 8.35 3.62 -16.78
CA TYR A 188 9.55 4.41 -16.61
C TYR A 188 10.30 4.53 -17.94
N GLN A 189 10.77 5.72 -18.27
CA GLN A 189 11.56 5.97 -19.48
C GLN A 189 12.80 6.80 -19.14
N THR A 190 13.95 6.39 -19.65
CA THR A 190 15.16 7.22 -19.59
C THR A 190 14.99 8.39 -20.56
N LEU A 191 15.04 9.61 -20.03
CA LEU A 191 14.88 10.85 -20.78
C LEU A 191 16.22 11.38 -21.27
N GLU A 192 17.25 11.28 -20.43
CA GLU A 192 18.60 11.76 -20.75
C GLU A 192 19.66 10.85 -20.10
N GLU A 193 20.81 10.72 -20.77
CA GLU A 193 22.03 10.09 -20.24
C GLU A 193 23.20 11.02 -20.57
N LYS A 194 23.93 11.50 -19.55
CA LYS A 194 25.03 12.47 -19.72
C LYS A 194 26.25 12.05 -18.91
N GLY A 195 27.44 12.42 -19.37
CA GLY A 195 28.71 12.16 -18.67
C GLY A 195 29.53 11.01 -19.28
N PRO A 196 30.79 10.88 -18.87
CA PRO A 196 31.67 9.82 -19.36
C PRO A 196 31.20 8.46 -18.85
N GLU A 197 31.58 7.37 -19.53
CA GLU A 197 31.06 6.02 -19.29
C GLU A 197 31.15 5.54 -17.83
N HIS A 198 32.20 5.97 -17.13
CA HIS A 198 32.48 5.65 -15.73
C HIS A 198 31.84 6.62 -14.71
N ALA A 199 31.13 7.66 -15.17
CA ALA A 199 30.42 8.63 -14.34
C ALA A 199 29.17 9.18 -15.07
N LYS A 200 28.34 8.27 -15.61
CA LYS A 200 27.08 8.63 -16.26
C LYS A 200 26.04 9.07 -15.23
N ASN A 201 25.37 10.18 -15.52
CA ASN A 201 24.16 10.63 -14.84
C ASN A 201 22.95 10.33 -15.73
N PHE A 202 21.94 9.70 -15.15
CA PHE A 202 20.70 9.32 -15.80
C PHE A 202 19.56 10.21 -15.33
N VAL A 203 18.71 10.66 -16.26
CA VAL A 203 17.43 11.29 -15.95
C VAL A 203 16.33 10.33 -16.37
N VAL A 204 15.49 9.90 -15.43
CA VAL A 204 14.36 8.99 -15.68
C VAL A 204 13.05 9.70 -15.38
N GLY A 205 12.09 9.56 -16.28
CA GLY A 205 10.71 10.00 -16.10
C GLY A 205 9.80 8.83 -15.76
N VAL A 206 8.86 9.03 -14.83
CA VAL A 206 7.75 8.09 -14.59
C VAL A 206 6.45 8.63 -15.18
N PHE A 207 5.77 7.76 -15.92
CA PHE A 207 4.57 8.05 -16.68
C PHE A 207 3.40 7.19 -16.18
N ILE A 208 2.22 7.80 -16.10
CA ILE A 208 0.97 7.10 -15.82
C ILE A 208 0.04 7.40 -16.99
N GLY A 209 -0.25 6.36 -17.78
CA GLY A 209 -0.72 6.55 -19.14
C GLY A 209 0.33 7.30 -19.96
N GLU A 210 -0.09 8.35 -20.66
CA GLU A 210 0.81 9.17 -21.50
C GLU A 210 1.42 10.37 -20.76
N LYS A 211 0.99 10.62 -19.52
CA LYS A 211 1.38 11.82 -18.77
C LYS A 211 2.59 11.54 -17.90
N LEU A 212 3.59 12.40 -17.98
CA LEU A 212 4.73 12.43 -17.07
C LEU A 212 4.31 12.97 -15.69
N TRP A 213 4.61 12.21 -14.63
CA TRP A 213 4.26 12.54 -13.25
C TRP A 213 5.44 12.83 -12.34
N GLY A 214 6.63 12.33 -12.68
CA GLY A 214 7.85 12.58 -11.91
C GLY A 214 9.09 12.44 -12.76
N LYS A 215 10.14 13.18 -12.40
CA LYS A 215 11.49 13.05 -12.97
C LYS A 215 12.50 12.89 -11.83
N GLY A 216 13.39 11.92 -11.96
CA GLY A 216 14.48 11.67 -11.03
C GLY A 216 15.81 11.58 -11.75
N GLU A 217 16.87 11.88 -11.02
CA GLU A 217 18.25 11.92 -11.48
C GLU A 217 19.09 10.96 -10.60
N GLY A 218 20.15 10.39 -11.16
CA GLY A 218 21.02 9.52 -10.38
C GLY A 218 22.19 8.97 -11.19
N HIS A 219 23.17 8.42 -10.49
CA HIS A 219 24.34 7.78 -11.09
C HIS A 219 24.04 6.39 -11.67
N SER A 220 22.80 5.91 -11.49
CA SER A 220 22.27 4.73 -12.16
C SER A 220 20.81 4.93 -12.57
N LYS A 221 20.35 4.18 -13.58
CA LYS A 221 18.93 4.16 -13.98
C LYS A 221 18.01 3.76 -12.82
N HIS A 222 18.47 2.86 -11.95
CA HIS A 222 17.71 2.44 -10.78
C HIS A 222 17.49 3.63 -9.84
N GLN A 223 18.55 4.30 -9.39
CA GLN A 223 18.48 5.47 -8.50
C GLN A 223 17.60 6.58 -9.09
N ALA A 224 17.81 6.95 -10.35
CA ALA A 224 17.01 7.96 -11.03
C ALA A 224 15.51 7.58 -11.10
N SER A 225 15.20 6.29 -11.27
CA SER A 225 13.82 5.82 -11.29
C SER A 225 13.16 5.84 -9.90
N MET A 226 13.92 5.57 -8.85
CA MET A 226 13.43 5.61 -7.46
C MET A 226 13.02 7.03 -7.08
N GLU A 227 13.86 8.01 -7.39
CA GLU A 227 13.56 9.43 -7.15
C GLU A 227 12.36 9.90 -8.00
N ALA A 228 12.28 9.47 -9.26
CA ALA A 228 11.13 9.77 -10.12
C ALA A 228 9.83 9.24 -9.51
N ALA A 229 9.86 8.02 -8.97
CA ALA A 229 8.70 7.37 -8.36
C ALA A 229 8.22 8.10 -7.10
N GLN A 230 9.15 8.50 -6.23
CA GLN A 230 8.86 9.25 -5.01
C GLN A 230 8.17 10.59 -5.32
N LYS A 231 8.74 11.38 -6.25
CA LYS A 231 8.16 12.67 -6.66
C LYS A 231 6.76 12.51 -7.25
N ALA A 232 6.55 11.47 -8.06
CA ALA A 232 5.24 11.18 -8.63
C ALA A 232 4.22 10.77 -7.55
N PHE A 233 4.63 9.94 -6.59
CA PHE A 233 3.77 9.51 -5.49
C PHE A 233 3.29 10.71 -4.66
N GLU A 234 4.19 11.59 -4.25
CA GLU A 234 3.85 12.81 -3.49
C GLU A 234 2.91 13.74 -4.25
N ALA A 235 3.15 13.93 -5.55
CA ALA A 235 2.31 14.75 -6.40
C ALA A 235 0.89 14.16 -6.53
N LEU A 236 0.79 12.85 -6.72
CA LEU A 236 -0.50 12.15 -6.83
C LEU A 236 -1.25 12.12 -5.51
N ARG A 237 -0.57 11.87 -4.39
CA ARG A 237 -1.15 11.84 -3.06
C ARG A 237 -1.85 13.17 -2.74
N LYS A 238 -1.19 14.30 -3.00
CA LYS A 238 -1.78 15.64 -2.82
C LYS A 238 -3.05 15.89 -3.63
N ILE A 239 -3.16 15.28 -4.81
CA ILE A 239 -4.38 15.38 -5.65
C ILE A 239 -5.45 14.45 -5.09
N ALA A 240 -5.08 13.21 -4.82
CA ALA A 240 -5.93 12.17 -4.25
C ALA A 240 -6.61 12.61 -2.95
N ASP A 241 -5.88 13.25 -2.03
CA ASP A 241 -6.42 13.71 -0.75
C ASP A 241 -7.59 14.70 -0.92
N LYS A 242 -7.66 15.39 -2.07
CA LYS A 242 -8.73 16.34 -2.42
C LYS A 242 -9.79 15.73 -3.34
N ASP A 243 -9.61 14.48 -3.75
CA ASP A 243 -10.45 13.80 -4.74
C ASP A 243 -11.45 12.88 -4.04
N PRO A 244 -12.77 13.14 -4.15
CA PRO A 244 -13.79 12.36 -3.45
C PRO A 244 -13.92 10.93 -3.99
N SER A 245 -13.26 10.57 -5.09
CA SER A 245 -13.24 9.20 -5.62
C SER A 245 -12.69 8.16 -4.64
N TRP A 246 -11.86 8.56 -3.66
CA TRP A 246 -11.39 7.65 -2.60
C TRP A 246 -12.49 7.18 -1.65
N LYS A 247 -13.59 7.93 -1.56
CA LYS A 247 -14.76 7.53 -0.77
C LYS A 247 -15.59 6.45 -1.46
N LEU A 248 -15.36 6.18 -2.74
CA LEU A 248 -16.05 5.13 -3.47
C LEU A 248 -15.34 3.78 -3.27
N PRO A 249 -16.10 2.68 -3.14
CA PRO A 249 -15.52 1.35 -3.20
C PRO A 249 -14.71 1.17 -4.48
N ARG A 250 -13.55 0.51 -4.39
CA ARG A 250 -12.63 0.27 -5.53
C ARG A 250 -13.36 -0.22 -6.78
N ARG A 251 -14.29 -1.16 -6.61
CA ARG A 251 -15.14 -1.67 -7.70
C ARG A 251 -15.89 -0.54 -8.42
N ILE A 252 -16.59 0.32 -7.70
CA ILE A 252 -17.34 1.45 -8.27
C ILE A 252 -16.40 2.45 -8.95
N ARG A 253 -15.27 2.76 -8.32
CA ARG A 253 -14.26 3.67 -8.87
C ARG A 253 -13.73 3.16 -10.22
N LEU A 254 -13.29 1.91 -10.29
CA LEU A 254 -12.77 1.31 -11.53
C LEU A 254 -13.84 1.18 -12.62
N SER A 255 -15.06 0.77 -12.25
CA SER A 255 -16.19 0.74 -13.20
C SER A 255 -16.50 2.12 -13.79
N LEU A 256 -16.50 3.17 -12.95
CA LEU A 256 -16.76 4.52 -13.42
C LEU A 256 -15.61 5.06 -14.29
N LEU A 257 -14.36 4.78 -13.93
CA LEU A 257 -13.19 5.07 -14.77
C LEU A 257 -13.31 4.45 -16.16
N ALA A 258 -13.69 3.17 -16.25
CA ALA A 258 -13.90 2.47 -17.52
C ALA A 258 -15.06 3.08 -18.35
N LEU A 259 -16.08 3.63 -17.70
CA LEU A 259 -17.24 4.23 -18.37
C LEU A 259 -16.97 5.62 -18.95
N ILE A 260 -16.18 6.46 -18.27
CA ILE A 260 -16.02 7.89 -18.59
C ILE A 260 -15.63 8.16 -20.06
N PRO A 261 -14.69 7.42 -20.69
CA PRO A 261 -14.37 7.62 -22.11
C PRO A 261 -15.56 7.43 -23.06
N HIS A 262 -16.54 6.61 -22.67
CA HIS A 262 -17.78 6.40 -23.42
C HIS A 262 -18.83 7.47 -23.12
N LEU A 263 -18.92 7.90 -21.86
CA LEU A 263 -19.84 8.93 -21.40
C LEU A 263 -19.52 10.30 -21.99
N GLY A 264 -18.24 10.67 -22.09
CA GLY A 264 -17.81 11.93 -22.69
C GLY A 264 -18.31 12.15 -24.13
N LYS A 265 -18.68 11.08 -24.85
CA LYS A 265 -19.20 11.17 -26.22
C LYS A 265 -20.72 11.35 -26.28
N ALA A 266 -21.42 11.15 -25.16
CA ALA A 266 -22.84 11.45 -25.02
C ALA A 266 -23.01 12.94 -24.68
N ARG A 267 -23.86 13.66 -25.43
CA ARG A 267 -24.04 15.12 -25.24
C ARG A 267 -24.67 15.49 -23.89
N ARG A 268 -25.48 14.61 -23.29
CA ARG A 268 -26.15 14.84 -22.00
C ARG A 268 -26.09 13.58 -21.14
N TRP A 269 -25.34 13.64 -20.05
CA TRP A 269 -25.31 12.58 -19.05
C TRP A 269 -24.96 13.19 -17.69
N VAL A 270 -25.41 12.53 -16.63
CA VAL A 270 -25.11 12.89 -15.24
C VAL A 270 -25.20 11.65 -14.36
N LEU A 271 -24.35 11.56 -13.35
CA LEU A 271 -24.48 10.57 -12.28
C LEU A 271 -25.63 10.97 -11.35
N VAL A 272 -26.42 9.99 -10.97
CA VAL A 272 -27.47 10.12 -9.95
C VAL A 272 -27.28 9.06 -8.86
N GLY A 273 -28.14 9.06 -7.85
CA GLY A 273 -28.16 8.01 -6.83
C GLY A 273 -27.00 8.09 -5.84
N SER A 274 -26.66 6.93 -5.27
CA SER A 274 -25.67 6.79 -4.20
C SER A 274 -24.27 7.22 -4.65
N THR A 275 -23.85 6.85 -5.86
CA THR A 275 -22.54 7.24 -6.42
C THR A 275 -22.41 8.76 -6.56
N ALA A 276 -23.42 9.44 -7.10
CA ALA A 276 -23.42 10.91 -7.20
C ALA A 276 -23.45 11.61 -5.84
N SER A 277 -24.13 11.00 -4.87
CA SER A 277 -24.22 11.51 -3.50
C SER A 277 -22.89 11.38 -2.75
N ALA A 278 -22.26 10.21 -2.82
CA ALA A 278 -20.98 9.94 -2.16
C ALA A 278 -19.86 10.86 -2.68
N LEU A 279 -19.83 11.10 -4.00
CA LEU A 279 -18.89 12.05 -4.61
C LEU A 279 -19.09 13.49 -4.12
N GLN A 280 -20.29 13.84 -3.67
CA GLN A 280 -20.61 15.15 -3.07
C GLN A 280 -20.41 15.17 -1.55
N GLY A 281 -19.80 14.14 -0.96
CA GLY A 281 -19.41 14.13 0.45
C GLY A 281 -20.38 13.42 1.39
N LEU A 282 -21.48 12.84 0.88
CA LEU A 282 -22.39 12.07 1.73
C LEU A 282 -21.77 10.76 2.20
N PRO A 283 -22.03 10.32 3.45
CA PRO A 283 -21.52 9.06 4.01
C PRO A 283 -22.34 7.87 3.50
N LEU A 284 -22.35 7.66 2.18
CA LEU A 284 -23.04 6.56 1.53
C LEU A 284 -22.03 5.65 0.85
N THR A 285 -22.22 4.33 0.95
CA THR A 285 -21.43 3.33 0.24
C THR A 285 -22.20 2.86 -1.00
N PRO A 286 -21.83 3.28 -2.22
CA PRO A 286 -22.56 2.88 -3.42
C PRO A 286 -22.31 1.42 -3.78
N HIS A 287 -23.33 0.75 -4.31
CA HIS A 287 -23.21 -0.64 -4.79
C HIS A 287 -23.32 -0.75 -6.32
N ASP A 288 -23.83 0.31 -6.95
CA ASP A 288 -24.13 0.47 -8.36
C ASP A 288 -23.88 1.92 -8.84
N ILE A 289 -23.88 2.09 -10.17
CA ILE A 289 -23.68 3.37 -10.85
C ILE A 289 -24.95 3.70 -11.63
N ASP A 290 -25.66 4.74 -11.20
CA ASP A 290 -26.85 5.24 -11.90
C ASP A 290 -26.49 6.44 -12.78
N ILE A 291 -26.83 6.37 -14.06
CA ILE A 291 -26.59 7.43 -15.04
C ILE A 291 -27.92 7.87 -15.64
N LEU A 292 -28.19 9.16 -15.56
CA LEU A 292 -29.33 9.79 -16.23
C LEU A 292 -28.86 10.47 -17.52
N THR A 293 -29.56 10.20 -18.62
CA THR A 293 -29.29 10.73 -19.96
C THR A 293 -30.59 10.95 -20.75
N ASP A 294 -30.50 11.43 -21.99
CA ASP A 294 -31.64 11.45 -22.91
C ASP A 294 -31.74 10.13 -23.70
N ARG A 295 -32.85 9.93 -24.43
CA ARG A 295 -33.04 8.73 -25.29
C ARG A 295 -31.89 8.49 -26.26
N GLY A 296 -31.30 9.56 -26.82
CA GLY A 296 -30.18 9.46 -27.75
C GLY A 296 -28.93 8.92 -27.06
N GLY A 297 -28.65 9.41 -25.85
CA GLY A 297 -27.57 8.93 -25.00
C GLY A 297 -27.71 7.47 -24.62
N VAL A 298 -28.92 6.98 -24.27
CA VAL A 298 -29.14 5.54 -24.02
C VAL A 298 -28.75 4.71 -25.24
N ARG A 299 -29.23 5.07 -26.44
CA ARG A 299 -28.92 4.34 -27.68
C ARG A 299 -27.42 4.34 -27.97
N LEU A 300 -26.77 5.50 -27.86
CA LEU A 300 -25.34 5.64 -28.09
C LEU A 300 -24.51 4.80 -27.11
N LEU A 301 -24.80 4.91 -25.81
CA LEU A 301 -24.08 4.19 -24.77
C LEU A 301 -24.30 2.68 -24.89
N SER A 302 -25.51 2.24 -25.23
CA SER A 302 -25.81 0.82 -25.44
C SER A 302 -25.11 0.23 -26.65
N SER A 303 -24.93 1.02 -27.71
CA SER A 303 -24.12 0.62 -28.86
C SER A 303 -22.63 0.51 -28.47
N ARG A 304 -22.10 1.51 -27.76
CA ARG A 304 -20.67 1.56 -27.36
C ARG A 304 -20.30 0.53 -26.30
N LEU A 305 -21.20 0.25 -25.37
CA LEU A 305 -21.03 -0.67 -24.25
C LEU A 305 -21.70 -2.03 -24.53
N ARG A 306 -21.96 -2.37 -25.80
CA ARG A 306 -22.66 -3.61 -26.19
C ARG A 306 -22.03 -4.86 -25.59
N LYS A 307 -20.70 -4.88 -25.41
CA LYS A 307 -19.98 -6.02 -24.81
C LYS A 307 -20.23 -6.19 -23.30
N PHE A 308 -20.70 -5.15 -22.62
CA PHE A 308 -20.96 -5.13 -21.17
C PHE A 308 -22.45 -5.20 -20.82
N ILE A 309 -23.33 -5.27 -21.82
CA ILE A 309 -24.77 -5.14 -21.62
C ILE A 309 -25.36 -6.39 -20.97
N THR A 310 -26.15 -6.20 -19.92
CA THR A 310 -26.87 -7.28 -19.23
C THR A 310 -28.37 -7.21 -19.50
N SER A 311 -28.91 -6.00 -19.66
CA SER A 311 -30.28 -5.79 -20.15
C SER A 311 -30.26 -4.74 -21.27
N PRO A 312 -30.70 -5.09 -22.49
CA PRO A 312 -30.77 -4.13 -23.59
C PRO A 312 -31.76 -2.99 -23.29
N PRO A 313 -31.65 -1.85 -24.00
CA PRO A 313 -32.57 -0.73 -23.83
C PRO A 313 -34.00 -1.15 -24.06
N LYS A 314 -34.84 -0.97 -23.04
CA LYS A 314 -36.27 -1.20 -23.13
C LYS A 314 -37.02 -0.16 -22.32
N TRP A 315 -38.23 0.18 -22.75
CA TRP A 315 -39.11 1.00 -21.91
C TRP A 315 -39.42 0.21 -20.64
N LYS A 316 -39.14 0.80 -19.48
CA LYS A 316 -39.41 0.23 -18.17
C LYS A 316 -40.29 1.18 -17.40
N GLU A 317 -41.37 0.64 -16.86
CA GLU A 317 -42.31 1.36 -16.01
C GLU A 317 -42.52 0.57 -14.72
N SER A 318 -42.32 1.22 -13.59
CA SER A 318 -42.51 0.68 -12.24
C SER A 318 -43.51 1.57 -11.48
N GLU A 319 -43.74 1.27 -10.21
CA GLU A 319 -44.50 2.16 -9.31
C GLU A 319 -43.78 3.49 -9.04
N GLN A 320 -42.45 3.51 -9.15
CA GLN A 320 -41.62 4.66 -8.78
C GLN A 320 -41.20 5.51 -9.99
N PHE A 321 -41.06 4.92 -11.17
CA PHE A 321 -40.59 5.66 -12.35
C PHE A 321 -41.00 5.04 -13.68
N ALA A 322 -40.83 5.83 -14.75
CA ALA A 322 -40.85 5.35 -16.14
C ALA A 322 -39.64 5.92 -16.91
N SER A 323 -38.93 5.09 -17.67
CA SER A 323 -37.72 5.48 -18.39
C SER A 323 -37.38 4.50 -19.53
N LEU A 324 -36.65 4.97 -20.55
CA LEU A 324 -35.92 4.08 -21.44
C LEU A 324 -34.69 3.56 -20.67
N PHE A 325 -34.76 2.32 -20.21
CA PHE A 325 -33.82 1.74 -19.25
C PHE A 325 -32.88 0.73 -19.92
N ALA A 326 -31.60 0.79 -19.57
CA ALA A 326 -30.61 -0.23 -19.93
C ALA A 326 -29.74 -0.56 -18.72
N GLN A 327 -29.22 -1.78 -18.66
CA GLN A 327 -28.33 -2.23 -17.58
C GLN A 327 -27.09 -2.90 -18.14
N PHE A 328 -25.96 -2.65 -17.48
CA PHE A 328 -24.64 -3.16 -17.84
C PHE A 328 -23.94 -3.70 -16.60
N LYS A 329 -22.90 -4.53 -16.82
CA LYS A 329 -21.92 -4.93 -15.82
C LYS A 329 -20.53 -4.54 -16.30
N VAL A 330 -19.91 -3.55 -15.66
CA VAL A 330 -18.60 -3.00 -16.04
C VAL A 330 -17.68 -3.13 -14.84
N GLU A 331 -16.50 -3.72 -14.99
CA GLU A 331 -15.55 -3.99 -13.88
C GLU A 331 -16.23 -4.58 -12.63
N GLY A 332 -17.21 -5.45 -12.83
CA GLY A 332 -17.96 -6.10 -11.75
C GLY A 332 -19.07 -5.27 -11.08
N ALA A 333 -19.15 -3.96 -11.31
CA ALA A 333 -20.28 -3.15 -10.82
C ALA A 333 -21.47 -3.18 -11.78
N ARG A 334 -22.66 -3.05 -11.21
CA ARG A 334 -23.91 -2.83 -11.94
C ARG A 334 -23.99 -1.36 -12.35
N VAL A 335 -24.34 -1.12 -13.60
CA VAL A 335 -24.53 0.22 -14.16
C VAL A 335 -25.93 0.31 -14.74
N GLU A 336 -26.71 1.27 -14.28
CA GLU A 336 -28.08 1.50 -14.74
C GLU A 336 -28.15 2.83 -15.49
N ILE A 337 -28.66 2.79 -16.73
CA ILE A 337 -28.82 3.98 -17.57
C ILE A 337 -30.30 4.27 -17.73
N PHE A 338 -30.70 5.47 -17.32
CA PHE A 338 -32.06 5.98 -17.39
C PHE A 338 -32.14 7.06 -18.48
N GLY A 339 -32.90 6.79 -19.54
CA GLY A 339 -33.23 7.75 -20.59
C GLY A 339 -34.58 8.42 -20.33
N ASP A 340 -34.60 9.76 -20.36
CA ASP A 340 -35.82 10.57 -20.17
C ASP A 340 -36.62 10.18 -18.90
N LEU A 341 -35.93 10.04 -17.77
CA LEU A 341 -36.52 9.60 -16.50
C LEU A 341 -37.74 10.44 -16.10
N ARG A 342 -38.82 9.75 -15.75
CA ARG A 342 -40.04 10.31 -15.18
C ARG A 342 -40.25 9.67 -13.82
N ILE A 343 -40.20 10.47 -12.76
CA ILE A 343 -40.46 9.97 -11.41
C ILE A 343 -41.98 10.01 -11.20
N LYS A 344 -42.57 8.90 -10.79
CA LYS A 344 -44.00 8.86 -10.50
C LYS A 344 -44.27 9.57 -9.19
N SER A 345 -45.35 10.34 -9.16
CA SER A 345 -45.93 10.90 -7.96
C SER A 345 -47.38 10.46 -7.89
N GLY A 346 -47.98 10.44 -6.69
CA GLY A 346 -49.42 10.18 -6.55
C GLY A 346 -50.33 11.15 -7.34
N LYS A 347 -49.78 12.19 -7.98
CA LYS A 347 -50.48 13.16 -8.84
C LYS A 347 -50.08 13.08 -10.33
N GLY A 348 -49.28 12.09 -10.74
CA GLY A 348 -48.84 11.91 -12.13
C GLY A 348 -47.36 11.59 -12.26
N THR A 349 -46.66 12.25 -13.19
CA THR A 349 -45.20 12.11 -13.32
C THR A 349 -44.50 13.45 -13.22
N VAL A 350 -43.37 13.47 -12.52
CA VAL A 350 -42.48 14.62 -12.42
C VAL A 350 -41.31 14.42 -13.37
N ARG A 351 -41.05 15.44 -14.20
CA ARG A 351 -39.82 15.56 -14.97
C ARG A 351 -39.10 16.80 -14.52
N PHE A 352 -37.79 16.67 -14.34
CA PHE A 352 -36.94 17.76 -13.92
C PHE A 352 -35.97 18.10 -15.04
N ASN A 353 -35.97 19.37 -15.46
CA ASN A 353 -34.90 19.87 -16.30
C ASN A 353 -33.69 20.20 -15.43
N LEU A 354 -32.85 19.19 -15.17
CA LEU A 354 -31.65 19.33 -14.34
C LEU A 354 -30.42 19.80 -15.12
N TRP A 355 -30.45 19.78 -16.46
CA TRP A 355 -29.27 20.04 -17.30
C TRP A 355 -28.60 21.39 -17.05
N PRO A 356 -29.32 22.49 -16.78
CA PRO A 356 -28.70 23.77 -16.43
C PRO A 356 -27.98 23.78 -15.08
N TYR A 357 -28.18 22.76 -14.25
CA TYR A 357 -27.75 22.73 -12.85
C TYR A 357 -26.76 21.59 -12.56
N VAL A 358 -26.29 20.86 -13.58
CA VAL A 358 -25.31 19.79 -13.40
C VAL A 358 -24.04 20.35 -12.74
N ARG A 359 -23.54 19.66 -11.71
CA ARG A 359 -22.28 19.98 -11.06
C ARG A 359 -21.17 19.10 -11.61
N GLU A 360 -19.95 19.61 -11.61
CA GLU A 360 -18.77 18.81 -11.96
C GLU A 360 -17.92 18.57 -10.71
N MET A 361 -17.63 17.30 -10.43
CA MET A 361 -16.81 16.86 -9.31
C MET A 361 -15.45 16.36 -9.80
N PRO A 362 -14.37 16.61 -9.06
CA PRO A 362 -13.11 15.89 -9.25
C PRO A 362 -13.35 14.38 -9.09
N PHE A 363 -12.72 13.60 -9.95
CA PHE A 363 -12.79 12.15 -9.91
C PHE A 363 -11.55 11.55 -10.58
N ALA A 364 -10.68 10.92 -9.81
CA ALA A 364 -9.50 10.20 -10.26
C ALA A 364 -8.66 11.01 -11.29
N GLY A 365 -8.40 12.29 -11.00
CA GLY A 365 -7.60 13.17 -11.87
C GLY A 365 -8.35 13.75 -13.09
N GLN A 366 -9.65 13.48 -13.22
CA GLN A 366 -10.55 14.05 -14.23
C GLN A 366 -11.83 14.62 -13.59
N ARG A 367 -12.83 14.96 -14.41
CA ARG A 367 -14.10 15.57 -13.97
C ARG A 367 -15.28 14.67 -14.32
N VAL A 368 -16.22 14.50 -13.39
CA VAL A 368 -17.48 13.80 -13.64
C VAL A 368 -18.67 14.68 -13.33
N ARG A 369 -19.76 14.45 -14.07
CA ARG A 369 -21.02 15.19 -13.92
C ARG A 369 -21.89 14.52 -12.88
N VAL A 370 -22.33 15.26 -11.87
CA VAL A 370 -23.25 14.79 -10.83
C VAL A 370 -24.48 15.68 -10.74
N VAL A 371 -25.59 15.11 -10.33
CA VAL A 371 -26.83 15.85 -10.10
C VAL A 371 -26.74 16.59 -8.75
N PRO A 372 -27.30 17.82 -8.62
CA PRO A 372 -27.33 18.53 -7.35
C PRO A 372 -28.04 17.74 -6.25
N LEU A 373 -27.57 17.89 -5.02
CA LEU A 373 -28.16 17.22 -3.86
C LEU A 373 -29.59 17.69 -3.58
N GLU A 374 -29.95 18.93 -3.90
CA GLU A 374 -31.31 19.47 -3.78
C GLU A 374 -32.29 18.71 -4.68
N TRP A 375 -31.81 18.30 -5.87
CA TRP A 375 -32.58 17.44 -6.75
C TRP A 375 -32.70 16.03 -6.19
N GLN A 376 -31.61 15.46 -5.66
CA GLN A 376 -31.65 14.13 -5.05
C GLN A 376 -32.56 14.08 -3.82
N LEU A 377 -32.61 15.15 -3.03
CA LEU A 377 -33.49 15.28 -1.88
C LEU A 377 -34.96 15.12 -2.30
N VAL A 378 -35.38 15.91 -3.29
CA VAL A 378 -36.76 15.85 -3.81
C VAL A 378 -37.05 14.52 -4.50
N ALA A 379 -36.10 14.00 -5.28
CA ALA A 379 -36.26 12.72 -5.95
C ALA A 379 -36.44 11.56 -4.95
N ASN A 380 -35.61 11.51 -3.89
CA ASN A 380 -35.71 10.49 -2.84
C ASN A 380 -37.00 10.62 -2.02
N ALA A 381 -37.46 11.84 -1.75
CA ALA A 381 -38.76 12.06 -1.10
C ALA A 381 -39.92 11.54 -1.95
N LEU A 382 -39.92 11.83 -3.26
CA LEU A 382 -40.95 11.34 -4.20
C LEU A 382 -41.04 9.80 -4.25
N ILE A 383 -39.91 9.10 -4.14
CA ILE A 383 -39.87 7.62 -4.15
C ILE A 383 -39.92 6.98 -2.75
N GLY A 384 -40.13 7.79 -1.70
CA GLY A 384 -40.32 7.31 -0.33
C GLY A 384 -39.05 6.83 0.40
N LYS A 385 -37.85 7.26 -0.02
CA LYS A 385 -36.57 6.87 0.60
C LYS A 385 -36.21 7.78 1.77
N LYS A 386 -36.98 7.69 2.87
CA LYS A 386 -36.88 8.58 4.04
C LYS A 386 -35.47 8.68 4.65
N GLU A 387 -34.78 7.56 4.81
CA GLU A 387 -33.41 7.54 5.35
C GLU A 387 -32.44 8.36 4.47
N ARG A 388 -32.54 8.22 3.14
CA ARG A 388 -31.72 9.02 2.20
C ARG A 388 -32.09 10.50 2.25
N VAL A 389 -33.37 10.82 2.38
CA VAL A 389 -33.84 12.21 2.56
C VAL A 389 -33.19 12.83 3.79
N GLU A 390 -33.17 12.11 4.92
CA GLU A 390 -32.56 12.61 6.15
C GLU A 390 -31.05 12.83 6.02
N ILE A 391 -30.32 11.88 5.42
CA ILE A 391 -28.87 12.00 5.19
C ILE A 391 -28.56 13.20 4.29
N ILE A 392 -29.29 13.36 3.18
CA ILE A 392 -29.10 14.49 2.25
C ILE A 392 -29.43 15.81 2.93
N ALA A 393 -30.56 15.89 3.62
CA ALA A 393 -30.98 17.13 4.27
C ALA A 393 -30.01 17.54 5.38
N ARG A 394 -29.51 16.60 6.19
CA ARG A 394 -28.50 16.87 7.23
C ARG A 394 -27.24 17.47 6.63
N HIS A 395 -26.74 16.91 5.53
CA HIS A 395 -25.57 17.44 4.84
C HIS A 395 -25.83 18.82 4.22
N LEU A 396 -27.00 19.04 3.62
CA LEU A 396 -27.36 20.35 3.05
C LEU A 396 -27.53 21.44 4.13
N ARG A 397 -27.96 21.08 5.34
CA ARG A 397 -27.99 22.02 6.48
C ARG A 397 -26.59 22.38 6.97
N SER A 398 -25.61 21.46 6.91
CA SER A 398 -24.24 21.72 7.36
C SER A 398 -23.43 22.51 6.33
N GLU A 399 -23.50 22.13 5.06
CA GLU A 399 -22.67 22.71 3.99
C GLU A 399 -23.36 23.86 3.23
N GLY A 400 -24.66 24.08 3.47
CA GLY A 400 -25.50 24.98 2.69
C GLY A 400 -26.07 24.34 1.42
N TYR A 401 -27.09 24.98 0.85
CA TYR A 401 -27.77 24.51 -0.36
C TYR A 401 -28.31 25.66 -1.23
N ASP A 402 -28.55 25.39 -2.52
CA ASP A 402 -29.11 26.36 -3.45
C ASP A 402 -30.63 26.48 -3.28
N GLU A 403 -31.05 27.47 -2.49
CA GLU A 403 -32.47 27.79 -2.27
C GLU A 403 -33.22 28.11 -3.56
N SER A 404 -32.57 28.77 -4.53
CA SER A 404 -33.20 29.18 -5.78
C SER A 404 -33.53 27.95 -6.63
N LEU A 405 -32.58 27.02 -6.73
CA LEU A 405 -32.78 25.72 -7.37
C LEU A 405 -33.89 24.93 -6.67
N LEU A 406 -33.83 24.81 -5.35
CA LEU A 406 -34.84 24.07 -4.59
C LEU A 406 -36.25 24.66 -4.81
N ARG A 407 -36.40 26.00 -4.73
CA ARG A 407 -37.67 26.67 -5.02
C ARG A 407 -38.15 26.39 -6.44
N LYS A 408 -37.27 26.41 -7.44
CA LYS A 408 -37.62 26.07 -8.84
C LYS A 408 -38.10 24.63 -8.97
N ILE A 409 -37.44 23.67 -8.31
CA ILE A 409 -37.81 22.26 -8.29
C ILE A 409 -39.21 22.09 -7.66
N LEU A 410 -39.43 22.70 -6.50
CA LEU A 410 -40.69 22.59 -5.74
C LEU A 410 -41.87 23.36 -6.38
N ARG A 411 -41.64 24.27 -7.34
CA ARG A 411 -42.72 24.94 -8.10
C ARG A 411 -43.54 24.00 -8.99
N SER A 412 -43.00 22.82 -9.32
CA SER A 412 -43.72 21.84 -10.14
C SER A 412 -45.08 21.46 -9.53
N ARG A 413 -46.15 21.51 -10.34
CA ARG A 413 -47.50 21.10 -9.94
C ARG A 413 -47.61 19.58 -9.77
N SER A 414 -46.73 18.82 -10.43
CA SER A 414 -46.68 17.35 -10.35
C SER A 414 -46.13 16.84 -9.01
N ILE A 415 -45.54 17.68 -8.17
CA ILE A 415 -45.06 17.29 -6.84
C ILE A 415 -46.20 17.46 -5.82
N PRO A 416 -46.60 16.42 -5.08
CA PRO A 416 -47.64 16.51 -4.05
C PRO A 416 -47.28 17.50 -2.94
N LYS A 417 -48.28 18.17 -2.35
CA LYS A 417 -48.08 19.15 -1.28
C LYS A 417 -47.32 18.55 -0.09
N ALA A 418 -47.72 17.35 0.34
CA ALA A 418 -47.08 16.63 1.44
C ALA A 418 -45.57 16.41 1.21
N ILE A 419 -45.15 16.10 -0.03
CA ILE A 419 -43.73 15.93 -0.36
C ILE A 419 -42.98 17.27 -0.29
N LYS A 420 -43.61 18.38 -0.70
CA LYS A 420 -43.00 19.72 -0.57
C LYS A 420 -42.80 20.09 0.90
N GLU A 421 -43.82 19.84 1.72
CA GLU A 421 -43.78 20.09 3.17
C GLU A 421 -42.73 19.19 3.84
N GLU A 422 -42.63 17.92 3.47
CA GLU A 422 -41.59 17.00 3.95
C GLU A 422 -40.18 17.49 3.64
N VAL A 423 -39.92 17.87 2.39
CA VAL A 423 -38.61 18.37 1.96
C VAL A 423 -38.24 19.65 2.72
N LEU A 424 -39.16 20.63 2.82
CA LEU A 424 -38.90 21.87 3.53
C LEU A 424 -38.69 21.63 5.03
N LYS A 425 -39.52 20.78 5.66
CA LYS A 425 -39.36 20.41 7.07
C LYS A 425 -38.04 19.71 7.32
N SER A 426 -37.55 18.91 6.38
CA SER A 426 -36.25 18.25 6.51
C SER A 426 -35.08 19.24 6.46
N LEU A 427 -35.24 20.43 5.89
CA LEU A 427 -34.18 21.44 5.79
C LEU A 427 -34.26 22.55 6.84
N ALA A 428 -35.38 22.64 7.56
CA ALA A 428 -35.51 23.43 8.78
C ALA A 428 -34.74 22.75 9.92
#